data_AF-A0A1G6XQI5-F1
#
_entry.id   AF-A0A1G6XQI5-F1
#
_cell.length_a   1.000
_cell.length_b   1.000
_cell.length_c   1.000
_cell.angle_alpha   90.00
_cell.angle_beta   90.00
_cell.angle_gamma   90.00
#
_symmetry.space_group_name_H-M   'P 1'
#
loop_
_entity.id
_entity.type
_entity.pdbx_description
1 polymer ?
#
loop_
_entity_poly.entity_id
_entity_poly.type
_entity_poly.pdbx_seq_one_letter_code
_entity_poly.pdbx_strand_id
1 'polypeptide(L)'
;MKAILFSCLFFMIKLGCYANTRDHALVQDTIKLHKAKKKTVHDDTVYPRSSLKGYKPYFDNCHFTNQYTAAQRLKMYPFAVAAKILAVSYFGGGEPNPDIVLDGKPQPIRSAREDNFYKGLIINNRRIDYSTLFGVKTLNPTQINNLTNILFNYEYTGMKNYTIIGHAACFDPRNSIIFLDKNDNVIDHLDICFNCHRSESPSYKINVGVECRQKYDMLSNFFVSVGISYGAADESKWKSPLDSIKR
;
A
#
# COMPACT_ATOMS: atom_id res chain seq x y z
N MET A 1 14.46 55.13 3.80
CA MET A 1 15.86 55.60 3.69
C MET A 1 16.61 55.00 4.87
N LYS A 2 17.30 53.87 4.64
CA LYS A 2 18.76 53.74 4.53
C LYS A 2 19.48 53.71 5.88
N ALA A 3 19.78 52.50 6.35
CA ALA A 3 20.91 52.20 7.23
C ALA A 3 21.22 50.69 7.19
N ILE A 4 21.74 50.19 6.06
CA ILE A 4 22.42 48.88 5.99
C ILE A 4 23.68 49.14 5.19
N LEU A 5 24.78 49.41 5.90
CA LEU A 5 26.15 49.28 5.42
C LEU A 5 27.05 49.54 6.62
N PHE A 6 27.67 48.51 7.17
CA PHE A 6 29.09 48.52 7.55
C PHE A 6 29.49 47.16 8.13
N SER A 7 30.63 46.67 7.66
CA SER A 7 31.47 45.64 8.27
C SER A 7 31.27 44.18 7.84
N CYS A 8 31.26 43.94 6.53
CA CYS A 8 32.08 42.86 5.96
C CYS A 8 33.54 43.35 5.91
N LEU A 9 34.41 43.04 6.88
CA LEU A 9 35.86 42.89 6.69
C LEU A 9 36.60 42.55 8.01
N PHE A 10 36.69 41.26 8.31
CA PHE A 10 37.81 40.66 9.06
C PHE A 10 37.83 39.19 8.59
N PHE A 11 38.23 38.92 7.34
CA PHE A 11 39.63 38.58 6.99
C PHE A 11 40.25 37.72 8.11
N MET A 12 40.03 36.40 8.05
CA MET A 12 40.97 35.46 7.44
C MET A 12 42.41 35.69 7.92
N ILE A 13 42.94 34.72 8.67
CA ILE A 13 44.31 34.15 8.59
C ILE A 13 44.62 33.46 9.93
N LYS A 14 44.62 32.11 9.91
CA LYS A 14 45.74 31.20 10.27
C LYS A 14 45.17 29.76 10.21
N LEU A 15 45.40 28.98 9.15
CA LEU A 15 46.56 28.06 8.99
C LEU A 15 46.79 27.25 10.28
N GLY A 16 46.75 25.92 10.34
CA GLY A 16 46.69 24.86 9.34
C GLY A 16 47.16 23.55 10.01
N CYS A 17 46.76 22.42 9.41
CA CYS A 17 47.44 21.12 9.40
C CYS A 17 47.51 20.22 10.66
N TYR A 18 46.92 19.03 10.49
CA TYR A 18 47.47 17.67 10.70
C TYR A 18 47.94 17.19 12.08
N ALA A 19 47.27 16.14 12.59
CA ALA A 19 47.79 14.80 12.95
C ALA A 19 46.76 14.07 13.85
N ASN A 20 45.97 13.11 13.35
CA ASN A 20 46.19 11.66 13.49
C ASN A 20 47.01 11.22 14.73
N THR A 21 46.38 10.58 15.73
CA THR A 21 46.64 9.16 16.09
C THR A 21 45.92 8.71 17.38
N ARG A 22 45.44 7.46 17.30
CA ARG A 22 45.37 6.40 18.34
C ARG A 22 44.19 6.34 19.33
N ASP A 23 43.36 5.33 19.04
CA ASP A 23 42.73 4.35 19.95
C ASP A 23 43.23 4.31 21.39
N HIS A 24 42.30 4.32 22.35
CA HIS A 24 42.08 3.25 23.35
C HIS A 24 41.03 3.68 24.39
N ALA A 25 39.91 2.92 24.50
CA ALA A 25 39.07 2.64 25.69
C ALA A 25 37.67 2.26 25.19
N LEU A 26 37.42 1.03 24.77
CA LEU A 26 37.06 -0.10 25.63
C LEU A 26 35.93 0.21 26.63
N VAL A 27 34.72 -0.15 26.21
CA VAL A 27 33.64 -0.80 26.97
C VAL A 27 33.57 -0.49 28.48
N GLN A 28 32.61 0.35 28.87
CA GLN A 28 32.00 0.28 30.19
C GLN A 28 30.47 0.24 30.04
N ASP A 29 29.98 -0.99 29.95
CA ASP A 29 28.88 -1.55 30.72
C ASP A 29 28.04 -0.54 31.50
N THR A 30 26.85 -0.22 30.99
CA THR A 30 25.82 0.51 31.75
C THR A 30 24.61 -0.38 32.01
N ILE A 31 24.83 -1.53 32.66
CA ILE A 31 23.81 -2.12 33.50
C ILE A 31 23.71 -1.26 34.77
N LYS A 32 22.79 -0.29 34.79
CA LYS A 32 22.14 0.18 36.02
C LYS A 32 20.87 0.99 35.74
N LEU A 33 19.76 0.36 36.12
CA LEU A 33 18.49 0.95 36.55
C LEU A 33 17.90 2.06 35.69
N HIS A 34 17.12 1.65 34.69
CA HIS A 34 15.79 2.23 34.54
C HIS A 34 14.78 1.19 35.01
N LYS A 35 14.25 1.36 36.22
CA LYS A 35 12.94 0.79 36.62
C LYS A 35 11.87 1.48 35.78
N ALA A 36 11.85 1.22 34.48
CA ALA A 36 10.66 1.42 33.68
C ALA A 36 9.61 0.48 34.27
N LYS A 37 8.46 1.03 34.68
CA LYS A 37 7.29 0.22 34.98
C LYS A 37 7.15 -0.77 33.81
N LYS A 38 7.30 -2.07 34.07
CA LYS A 38 6.87 -3.12 33.14
C LYS A 38 5.39 -2.84 32.92
N LYS A 39 5.07 -2.12 31.84
CA LYS A 39 3.74 -2.15 31.27
C LYS A 39 3.58 -3.61 30.94
N THR A 40 2.74 -4.32 31.68
CA THR A 40 2.29 -5.64 31.30
C THR A 40 1.74 -5.47 29.90
N VAL A 41 2.53 -5.85 28.91
CA VAL A 41 2.01 -6.14 27.59
C VAL A 41 1.12 -7.33 27.87
N HIS A 42 -0.19 -7.10 27.94
CA HIS A 42 -1.12 -8.20 27.82
C HIS A 42 -0.75 -8.86 26.50
N ASP A 43 -0.28 -10.10 26.60
CA ASP A 43 -0.20 -11.00 25.48
C ASP A 43 -1.66 -11.20 25.06
N ASP A 44 -2.13 -10.34 24.14
CA ASP A 44 -3.43 -10.48 23.52
C ASP A 44 -3.33 -11.77 22.69
N THR A 45 -3.64 -12.90 23.34
CA THR A 45 -3.68 -14.20 22.70
C THR A 45 -4.68 -14.11 21.54
N VAL A 46 -4.16 -14.04 20.32
CA VAL A 46 -4.95 -13.93 19.10
C VAL A 46 -5.53 -15.31 18.81
N TYR A 47 -6.85 -15.43 18.93
CA TYR A 47 -7.58 -16.65 18.57
C TYR A 47 -8.14 -16.50 17.15
N PRO A 48 -7.84 -17.42 16.22
CA PRO A 48 -8.48 -17.40 14.91
C PRO A 48 -9.98 -17.56 15.09
N ARG A 49 -10.76 -16.91 14.23
CA ARG A 49 -12.23 -16.96 14.31
C ARG A 49 -12.78 -18.41 14.31
N SER A 50 -12.07 -19.31 13.64
CA SER A 50 -12.35 -20.74 13.60
C SER A 50 -12.29 -21.47 14.95
N SER A 51 -11.60 -20.92 15.95
CA SER A 51 -11.52 -21.51 17.29
C SER A 51 -12.65 -21.08 18.23
N LEU A 52 -13.56 -20.20 17.80
CA LEU A 52 -14.68 -19.75 18.62
C LEU A 52 -15.76 -20.84 18.75
N LYS A 53 -16.28 -21.05 19.97
CA LYS A 53 -17.36 -22.02 20.20
C LYS A 53 -18.61 -21.64 19.39
N GLY A 54 -19.12 -22.59 18.62
CA GLY A 54 -20.30 -22.38 17.77
C GLY A 54 -20.00 -21.64 16.45
N TYR A 55 -18.72 -21.39 16.15
CA TYR A 55 -18.31 -20.92 14.84
C TYR A 55 -18.75 -21.89 13.75
N LYS A 56 -19.16 -21.33 12.61
CA LYS A 56 -19.45 -22.07 11.40
C LYS A 56 -18.75 -21.39 10.23
N PRO A 57 -18.08 -22.14 9.32
CA PRO A 57 -17.31 -21.56 8.22
C PRO A 57 -18.07 -20.57 7.33
N TYR A 58 -19.37 -20.78 7.16
CA TYR A 58 -20.21 -19.91 6.35
C TYR A 58 -20.57 -18.58 7.01
N PHE A 59 -20.27 -18.38 8.30
CA PHE A 59 -20.46 -17.08 8.94
C PHE A 59 -19.48 -16.02 8.43
N ASP A 60 -18.39 -16.44 7.80
CA ASP A 60 -17.43 -15.55 7.17
C ASP A 60 -17.88 -15.15 5.77
N ASN A 61 -18.95 -15.74 5.25
CA ASN A 61 -19.48 -15.39 3.94
C ASN A 61 -20.03 -13.96 3.93
N CYS A 62 -19.92 -13.30 2.78
CA CYS A 62 -20.49 -12.00 2.53
C CYS A 62 -22.02 -12.05 2.45
N HIS A 63 -22.67 -11.18 3.21
CA HIS A 63 -24.12 -10.94 3.18
C HIS A 63 -24.37 -9.52 2.68
N PHE A 64 -25.14 -9.40 1.59
CA PHE A 64 -25.52 -8.10 1.04
C PHE A 64 -26.56 -7.43 1.94
N THR A 65 -26.23 -6.26 2.50
CA THR A 65 -27.09 -5.55 3.46
C THR A 65 -27.95 -4.48 2.80
N ASN A 66 -27.54 -3.97 1.64
CA ASN A 66 -28.11 -2.78 1.00
C ASN A 66 -28.27 -1.59 1.98
N GLN A 67 -27.38 -1.48 2.95
CA GLN A 67 -27.48 -0.51 4.04
C GLN A 67 -27.40 0.95 3.54
N TYR A 68 -26.64 1.20 2.48
CA TYR A 68 -26.42 2.53 1.92
C TYR A 68 -26.84 2.61 0.45
N THR A 69 -27.68 3.60 0.16
CA THR A 69 -28.02 4.01 -1.21
C THR A 69 -26.77 4.51 -1.96
N ALA A 70 -26.84 4.55 -3.30
CA ALA A 70 -25.75 5.10 -4.12
C ALA A 70 -25.37 6.53 -3.70
N ALA A 71 -26.37 7.39 -3.46
CA ALA A 71 -26.14 8.78 -3.05
C ALA A 71 -25.45 8.88 -1.67
N GLN A 72 -25.76 8.00 -0.73
CA GLN A 72 -25.07 7.95 0.56
C GLN A 72 -23.62 7.50 0.40
N ARG A 73 -23.36 6.45 -0.37
CA ARG A 73 -22.01 5.93 -0.63
C ARG A 73 -21.11 6.96 -1.32
N LEU A 74 -21.65 7.72 -2.27
CA LEU A 74 -20.92 8.77 -2.97
C LEU A 74 -20.59 9.99 -2.08
N LYS A 75 -21.25 10.14 -0.92
CA LYS A 75 -20.92 11.17 0.07
C LYS A 75 -19.82 10.72 1.05
N MET A 76 -19.40 9.46 1.00
CA MET A 76 -18.34 8.95 1.88
C MET A 76 -16.97 9.33 1.33
N TYR A 77 -16.01 9.54 2.22
CA TYR A 77 -14.62 9.71 1.81
C TYR A 77 -14.10 8.41 1.17
N PRO A 78 -13.26 8.50 0.11
CA PRO A 78 -12.82 9.68 -0.63
C PRO A 78 -13.72 10.02 -1.84
N PHE A 79 -14.79 9.25 -2.08
CA PHE A 79 -15.72 9.44 -3.21
C PHE A 79 -16.36 10.83 -3.24
N ALA A 80 -16.64 11.43 -2.08
CA ALA A 80 -17.20 12.77 -1.97
C ALA A 80 -16.29 13.90 -2.50
N VAL A 81 -14.97 13.68 -2.49
CA VAL A 81 -13.97 14.72 -2.78
C VAL A 81 -13.18 14.44 -4.05
N ALA A 82 -13.23 13.21 -4.57
CA ALA A 82 -12.56 12.82 -5.80
C ALA A 82 -13.27 13.41 -7.02
N ALA A 83 -12.51 14.05 -7.90
CA ALA A 83 -12.98 14.45 -9.23
C ALA A 83 -12.81 13.32 -10.25
N LYS A 84 -11.81 12.44 -10.04
CA LYS A 84 -11.50 11.32 -10.91
C LYS A 84 -11.05 10.12 -10.07
N ILE A 85 -11.48 8.92 -10.45
CA ILE A 85 -11.13 7.66 -9.78
C ILE A 85 -10.52 6.73 -10.81
N LEU A 86 -9.34 6.21 -10.50
CA LEU A 86 -8.62 5.27 -11.36
C LEU A 86 -8.59 3.89 -10.71
N ALA A 87 -8.84 2.83 -11.48
CA ALA A 87 -8.37 1.48 -11.17
C ALA A 87 -7.06 1.25 -11.91
N VAL A 88 -6.02 0.83 -11.19
CA VAL A 88 -4.69 0.61 -11.77
C VAL A 88 -4.12 -0.75 -11.41
N SER A 89 -3.17 -1.21 -12.20
CA SER A 89 -2.28 -2.32 -11.87
C SER A 89 -0.81 -1.93 -12.06
N TYR A 90 0.07 -2.52 -11.28
CA TYR A 90 1.51 -2.26 -11.25
C TYR A 90 2.26 -3.47 -10.70
N PHE A 91 3.58 -3.47 -10.78
CA PHE A 91 4.40 -4.54 -10.24
C PHE A 91 4.35 -4.56 -8.71
N GLY A 92 4.02 -5.70 -8.13
CA GLY A 92 4.09 -5.89 -6.69
C GLY A 92 5.51 -6.23 -6.24
N GLY A 93 5.91 -5.73 -5.08
CA GLY A 93 7.17 -6.06 -4.42
C GLY A 93 8.04 -4.82 -4.45
N GLY A 94 7.87 -3.96 -3.44
CA GLY A 94 8.58 -2.69 -3.35
C GLY A 94 10.09 -2.89 -3.47
N GLU A 95 10.68 -2.17 -4.42
CA GLU A 95 12.05 -2.25 -4.93
C GLU A 95 12.53 -3.69 -5.24
N PRO A 96 13.24 -3.93 -6.36
CA PRO A 96 13.88 -5.22 -6.54
C PRO A 96 14.80 -5.46 -5.35
N ASN A 97 14.52 -6.48 -4.53
CA ASN A 97 15.53 -7.01 -3.62
C ASN A 97 16.79 -7.24 -4.48
N PRO A 98 17.97 -6.75 -4.07
CA PRO A 98 19.18 -7.04 -4.82
C PRO A 98 19.27 -8.55 -4.98
N ASP A 99 19.47 -9.01 -6.21
CA ASP A 99 19.50 -10.43 -6.52
C ASP A 99 20.51 -11.13 -5.61
N ILE A 100 20.07 -12.12 -4.85
CA ILE A 100 20.98 -12.97 -4.08
C ILE A 100 21.69 -13.87 -5.10
N VAL A 101 22.95 -13.53 -5.41
CA VAL A 101 23.78 -14.32 -6.33
C VAL A 101 24.23 -15.59 -5.60
N LEU A 102 23.49 -16.68 -5.80
CA LEU A 102 23.94 -18.02 -5.51
C LEU A 102 24.56 -18.59 -6.80
N ASP A 103 25.86 -18.84 -6.78
CA ASP A 103 26.60 -19.58 -7.80
C ASP A 103 26.61 -18.98 -9.22
N GLY A 104 27.18 -17.78 -9.36
CA GLY A 104 28.09 -17.47 -10.48
C GLY A 104 27.56 -17.44 -11.91
N LYS A 105 26.25 -17.40 -12.16
CA LYS A 105 25.73 -17.08 -13.50
C LYS A 105 25.42 -15.58 -13.60
N PRO A 106 26.00 -14.83 -14.55
CA PRO A 106 25.60 -13.45 -14.75
C PRO A 106 24.12 -13.42 -15.12
N GLN A 107 23.33 -12.75 -14.27
CA GLN A 107 21.94 -12.43 -14.57
C GLN A 107 21.90 -11.56 -15.84
N PRO A 108 20.86 -11.70 -16.68
CA PRO A 108 20.68 -10.79 -17.81
C PRO A 108 20.57 -9.34 -17.29
N ILE A 109 21.39 -8.44 -17.86
CA ILE A 109 21.34 -7.01 -17.54
C ILE A 109 19.94 -6.50 -17.91
N ARG A 110 19.16 -6.09 -16.91
CA ARG A 110 17.88 -5.42 -17.14
C ARG A 110 18.14 -4.07 -17.81
N SER A 111 17.30 -3.74 -18.78
CA SER A 111 17.26 -2.39 -19.34
C SER A 111 16.72 -1.41 -18.30
N ALA A 112 17.10 -0.13 -18.39
CA ALA A 112 16.54 0.93 -17.54
C ALA A 112 15.00 1.00 -17.62
N ARG A 113 14.44 0.57 -18.75
CA ARG A 113 12.98 0.44 -18.95
C ARG A 113 12.41 -0.69 -18.09
N GLU A 114 13.06 -1.86 -18.09
CA GLU A 114 12.73 -2.99 -17.21
C GLU A 114 12.82 -2.60 -15.74
N ASP A 115 13.87 -1.90 -15.32
CA ASP A 115 14.03 -1.46 -13.93
C ASP A 115 12.92 -0.51 -13.47
N ASN A 116 12.46 0.40 -14.33
CA ASN A 116 11.32 1.26 -14.02
C ASN A 116 10.01 0.46 -13.85
N PHE A 117 9.84 -0.66 -14.55
CA PHE A 117 8.64 -1.51 -14.40
C PHE A 117 8.54 -2.18 -13.03
N TYR A 118 9.66 -2.44 -12.35
CA TYR A 118 9.67 -3.11 -11.04
C TYR A 118 9.45 -2.18 -9.84
N LYS A 119 9.28 -0.87 -10.07
CA LYS A 119 9.13 0.10 -8.98
C LYS A 119 7.73 0.17 -8.37
N GLY A 120 6.74 -0.49 -8.96
CA GLY A 120 5.36 -0.48 -8.47
C GLY A 120 4.67 0.88 -8.60
N LEU A 121 3.76 1.20 -7.68
CA LEU A 121 3.05 2.49 -7.68
C LEU A 121 3.95 3.60 -7.12
N ILE A 122 4.39 4.52 -7.98
CA ILE A 122 5.12 5.72 -7.54
C ILE A 122 4.19 6.93 -7.54
N ILE A 123 4.12 7.61 -6.39
CA ILE A 123 3.44 8.89 -6.24
C ILE A 123 4.42 9.92 -5.69
N ASN A 124 4.83 10.88 -6.54
CA ASN A 124 5.77 11.94 -6.18
C ASN A 124 5.06 13.29 -6.19
N ASN A 125 5.16 14.06 -5.10
CA ASN A 125 4.48 15.35 -4.96
C ASN A 125 2.98 15.28 -5.33
N ARG A 126 2.30 14.21 -4.87
CA ARG A 126 0.90 13.90 -5.17
C ARG A 126 0.59 13.62 -6.64
N ARG A 127 1.59 13.35 -7.48
CA ARG A 127 1.41 12.97 -8.89
C ARG A 127 1.81 11.52 -9.11
N ILE A 128 0.99 10.81 -9.88
CA ILE A 128 1.26 9.43 -10.27
C ILE A 128 2.33 9.45 -11.36
N ASP A 129 3.38 8.63 -11.21
CA ASP A 129 4.24 8.27 -12.32
C ASP A 129 3.58 7.17 -13.14
N TYR A 130 2.97 7.54 -14.26
CA TYR A 130 2.27 6.58 -15.12
C TYR A 130 3.21 5.58 -15.80
N SER A 131 4.52 5.85 -15.86
CA SER A 131 5.48 4.97 -16.53
C SER A 131 5.71 3.64 -15.80
N THR A 132 5.30 3.55 -14.53
CA THR A 132 5.43 2.34 -13.70
C THR A 132 4.16 1.50 -13.64
N LEU A 133 3.08 1.93 -14.31
CA LEU A 133 1.78 1.25 -14.30
C LEU A 133 1.61 0.33 -15.51
N PHE A 134 0.94 -0.80 -15.31
CA PHE A 134 0.62 -1.78 -16.35
C PHE A 134 -0.76 -1.57 -16.96
N GLY A 135 -1.72 -1.18 -16.12
CA GLY A 135 -3.09 -0.94 -16.52
C GLY A 135 -3.60 0.30 -15.81
N VAL A 136 -4.31 1.15 -16.55
CA VAL A 136 -4.94 2.35 -16.01
C VAL A 136 -6.32 2.46 -16.60
N LYS A 137 -7.32 2.52 -15.73
CA LYS A 137 -8.71 2.73 -16.13
C LYS A 137 -9.33 3.83 -15.31
N THR A 138 -9.73 4.92 -15.98
CA THR A 138 -10.66 5.89 -15.39
C THR A 138 -12.04 5.26 -15.25
N LEU A 139 -12.57 5.26 -14.03
CA LEU A 139 -13.88 4.69 -13.73
C LEU A 139 -14.99 5.66 -14.12
N ASN A 140 -16.02 5.14 -14.79
CA ASN A 140 -17.25 5.87 -15.08
C ASN A 140 -18.25 5.79 -13.91
N PRO A 141 -19.33 6.59 -13.90
CA PRO A 141 -20.29 6.61 -12.79
C PRO A 141 -20.89 5.23 -12.45
N THR A 142 -21.19 4.39 -13.44
CA THR A 142 -21.70 3.03 -13.22
C THR A 142 -20.67 2.15 -12.52
N GLN A 143 -19.40 2.22 -12.94
CA GLN A 143 -18.30 1.47 -12.32
C GLN A 143 -18.04 1.94 -10.89
N ILE A 144 -18.08 3.27 -10.65
CA ILE A 144 -17.96 3.83 -9.29
C ILE A 144 -19.10 3.33 -8.40
N ASN A 145 -20.33 3.32 -8.91
CA ASN A 145 -21.48 2.78 -8.17
C ASN A 145 -21.29 1.30 -7.83
N ASN A 146 -20.78 0.49 -8.75
CA ASN A 146 -20.52 -0.93 -8.50
C ASN A 146 -19.42 -1.12 -7.45
N LEU A 147 -18.29 -0.43 -7.59
CA LEU A 147 -17.19 -0.47 -6.62
C LEU A 147 -17.66 -0.10 -5.21
N THR A 148 -18.33 1.04 -5.08
CA THR A 148 -18.82 1.50 -3.77
C THR A 148 -19.88 0.56 -3.19
N ASN A 149 -20.66 -0.13 -4.02
CA ASN A 149 -21.63 -1.12 -3.54
C ASN A 149 -20.91 -2.33 -2.92
N ILE A 150 -19.81 -2.78 -3.53
CA ILE A 150 -18.95 -3.83 -2.97
C ILE A 150 -18.35 -3.37 -1.64
N LEU A 151 -17.80 -2.15 -1.56
CA LEU A 151 -17.12 -1.65 -0.37
C LEU A 151 -18.08 -1.52 0.83
N PHE A 152 -19.27 -0.91 0.63
CA PHE A 152 -20.09 -0.42 1.73
C PHE A 152 -21.35 -1.25 2.05
N ASN A 153 -21.81 -2.13 1.16
CA ASN A 153 -23.10 -2.84 1.34
C ASN A 153 -22.96 -4.34 1.61
N TYR A 154 -21.86 -4.77 2.22
CA TYR A 154 -21.64 -6.17 2.58
C TYR A 154 -21.14 -6.31 4.02
N GLU A 155 -21.72 -7.26 4.75
CA GLU A 155 -21.33 -7.67 6.10
C GLU A 155 -21.05 -9.19 6.17
N TYR A 156 -20.65 -9.69 7.34
CA TYR A 156 -20.63 -11.12 7.62
C TYR A 156 -22.06 -11.70 7.67
N THR A 157 -22.23 -12.92 7.19
CA THR A 157 -23.50 -13.67 7.27
C THR A 157 -23.85 -14.06 8.71
N GLY A 158 -22.86 -14.18 9.60
CA GLY A 158 -23.05 -14.61 10.99
C GLY A 158 -22.41 -13.68 12.01
N MET A 159 -21.80 -14.27 13.05
CA MET A 159 -21.33 -13.56 14.26
C MET A 159 -20.72 -12.17 13.96
N LYS A 160 -21.25 -11.17 14.67
CA LYS A 160 -20.79 -9.79 14.66
C LYS A 160 -19.94 -9.56 15.92
N ASN A 161 -18.93 -8.68 15.85
CA ASN A 161 -18.12 -8.20 16.99
C ASN A 161 -17.06 -9.15 17.57
N TYR A 162 -16.06 -9.51 16.80
CA TYR A 162 -14.83 -10.10 17.36
C TYR A 162 -13.63 -9.60 16.55
N THR A 163 -12.52 -9.36 17.24
CA THR A 163 -11.31 -8.82 16.64
C THR A 163 -10.61 -9.93 15.87
N ILE A 164 -10.53 -9.79 14.54
CA ILE A 164 -9.62 -10.59 13.73
C ILE A 164 -8.33 -9.80 13.59
N ILE A 165 -7.22 -10.36 14.06
CA ILE A 165 -5.90 -9.89 13.69
C ILE A 165 -5.28 -11.01 12.86
N GLY A 166 -5.33 -10.86 11.53
CA GLY A 166 -4.62 -11.75 10.61
C GLY A 166 -3.12 -11.50 10.68
N HIS A 167 -2.33 -12.56 10.69
CA HIS A 167 -0.88 -12.56 10.85
C HIS A 167 -0.12 -11.82 9.73
N ALA A 168 1.16 -11.58 9.99
CA ALA A 168 2.18 -10.89 9.18
C ALA A 168 2.43 -11.51 7.78
N ALA A 169 1.42 -11.55 6.92
CA ALA A 169 1.61 -11.84 5.51
C ALA A 169 2.29 -10.64 4.84
N CYS A 170 3.26 -10.95 3.97
CA CYS A 170 3.87 -9.99 3.06
C CYS A 170 2.76 -9.20 2.36
N PHE A 171 2.82 -7.87 2.43
CA PHE A 171 1.90 -7.02 1.68
C PHE A 171 2.53 -6.72 0.32
N ASP A 172 2.04 -7.43 -0.70
CA ASP A 172 2.54 -7.33 -2.08
C ASP A 172 1.44 -6.83 -3.03
N PRO A 173 1.00 -5.56 -2.90
CA PRO A 173 -0.10 -5.07 -3.71
C PRO A 173 0.30 -4.96 -5.19
N ARG A 174 -0.61 -5.38 -6.07
CA ARG A 174 -0.44 -5.31 -7.54
C ARG A 174 -1.51 -4.44 -8.20
N ASN A 175 -2.44 -3.93 -7.39
CA ASN A 175 -3.61 -3.19 -7.82
C ASN A 175 -3.91 -2.07 -6.83
N SER A 176 -4.48 -0.97 -7.33
CA SER A 176 -4.93 0.12 -6.48
C SER A 176 -6.13 0.85 -7.06
N ILE A 177 -6.97 1.39 -6.19
CA ILE A 177 -7.95 2.41 -6.55
C ILE A 177 -7.38 3.77 -6.13
N ILE A 178 -7.14 4.65 -7.09
CA ILE A 178 -6.55 5.96 -6.85
C ILE A 178 -7.60 7.06 -7.00
N PHE A 179 -7.64 7.97 -6.03
CA PHE A 179 -8.58 9.08 -5.98
C PHE A 179 -7.84 10.39 -6.26
N LEU A 180 -8.28 11.11 -7.29
CA LEU A 180 -7.65 12.32 -7.78
C LEU A 180 -8.57 13.54 -7.59
N ASP A 181 -7.97 14.68 -7.24
CA ASP A 181 -8.66 15.96 -7.25
C ASP A 181 -8.80 16.52 -8.67
N LYS A 182 -9.48 17.67 -8.81
CA LYS A 182 -9.72 18.34 -10.10
C LYS A 182 -8.43 18.78 -10.82
N ASN A 183 -7.31 18.85 -10.11
CA ASN A 183 -6.01 19.23 -10.65
C ASN A 183 -5.15 18.00 -10.94
N ASP A 184 -5.70 16.79 -10.86
CA ASP A 184 -5.00 15.51 -11.00
C ASP A 184 -3.93 15.25 -9.92
N ASN A 185 -4.11 15.80 -8.72
CA ASN A 185 -3.31 15.39 -7.56
C ASN A 185 -3.99 14.24 -6.82
N VAL A 186 -3.21 13.26 -6.39
CA VAL A 186 -3.64 12.18 -5.50
C VAL A 186 -4.15 12.78 -4.19
N ILE A 187 -5.39 12.41 -3.85
CA ILE A 187 -6.04 12.67 -2.57
C ILE A 187 -5.76 11.49 -1.64
N ASP A 188 -5.94 10.28 -2.15
CA ASP A 188 -5.70 9.02 -1.46
C ASP A 188 -5.64 7.87 -2.46
N HIS A 189 -5.26 6.70 -2.00
CA HIS A 189 -5.39 5.46 -2.75
C HIS A 189 -5.63 4.27 -1.82
N LEU A 190 -6.26 3.23 -2.35
CA LEU A 190 -6.49 1.95 -1.68
C LEU A 190 -5.72 0.88 -2.45
N ASP A 191 -4.56 0.51 -1.94
CA ASP A 191 -3.74 -0.59 -2.44
C ASP A 191 -4.34 -1.92 -2.02
N ILE A 192 -4.34 -2.89 -2.94
CA ILE A 192 -4.99 -4.18 -2.76
C ILE A 192 -4.03 -5.28 -3.22
N CYS A 193 -3.77 -6.22 -2.30
CA CYS A 193 -3.14 -7.49 -2.62
C CYS A 193 -4.20 -8.59 -2.54
N PHE A 194 -4.67 -9.05 -3.70
CA PHE A 194 -5.69 -10.10 -3.78
C PHE A 194 -5.18 -11.44 -3.24
N ASN A 195 -3.93 -11.82 -3.50
CA ASN A 195 -3.33 -13.05 -2.96
C ASN A 195 -3.09 -13.00 -1.44
N CYS A 196 -2.80 -11.80 -0.91
CA CYS A 196 -2.57 -11.59 0.51
C CYS A 196 -3.86 -11.42 1.30
N HIS A 197 -5.00 -11.23 0.62
CA HIS A 197 -6.26 -10.80 1.23
C HIS A 197 -6.05 -9.57 2.14
N ARG A 198 -5.28 -8.59 1.65
CA ARG A 198 -4.96 -7.36 2.40
C ARG A 198 -5.16 -6.13 1.53
N SER A 199 -5.57 -5.04 2.17
CA SER A 199 -5.67 -3.72 1.55
C SER A 199 -5.21 -2.63 2.51
N GLU A 200 -4.58 -1.58 2.00
CA GLU A 200 -4.12 -0.45 2.79
C GLU A 200 -4.36 0.88 2.07
N SER A 201 -4.56 1.93 2.86
CA SER A 201 -4.55 3.31 2.36
C SER A 201 -3.64 4.15 3.24
N PRO A 202 -2.85 5.09 2.67
CA PRO A 202 -2.00 5.97 3.46
C PRO A 202 -2.77 6.81 4.49
N SER A 203 -4.02 7.18 4.19
CA SER A 203 -4.83 7.98 5.10
C SER A 203 -5.50 7.15 6.20
N TYR A 204 -5.59 5.83 6.02
CA TYR A 204 -6.39 4.90 6.82
C TYR A 204 -7.90 5.23 6.89
N LYS A 205 -8.39 6.18 6.08
CA LYS A 205 -9.80 6.61 6.06
C LYS A 205 -10.66 5.83 5.07
N ILE A 206 -10.04 5.00 4.24
CA ILE A 206 -10.71 4.04 3.37
C ILE A 206 -10.08 2.66 3.52
N ASN A 207 -10.92 1.65 3.53
CA ASN A 207 -10.54 0.24 3.52
C ASN A 207 -11.61 -0.53 2.73
N VAL A 208 -11.43 -1.84 2.59
CA VAL A 208 -12.41 -2.70 1.92
C VAL A 208 -13.71 -2.90 2.72
N GLY A 209 -13.83 -2.32 3.91
CA GLY A 209 -14.95 -2.53 4.84
C GLY A 209 -14.80 -3.85 5.58
N VAL A 210 -15.91 -4.58 5.73
CA VAL A 210 -15.88 -5.92 6.32
C VAL A 210 -15.21 -6.91 5.37
N GLU A 211 -14.15 -7.55 5.87
CA GLU A 211 -13.42 -8.61 5.16
C GLU A 211 -14.13 -9.97 5.33
N CYS A 212 -15.28 -10.09 4.68
CA CYS A 212 -15.92 -11.39 4.48
C CYS A 212 -15.19 -12.19 3.39
N ARG A 213 -15.32 -13.52 3.42
CA ARG A 213 -14.54 -14.47 2.62
C ARG A 213 -14.50 -14.15 1.12
N GLN A 214 -15.62 -13.76 0.52
CA GLN A 214 -15.74 -13.48 -0.91
C GLN A 214 -15.37 -12.03 -1.29
N LYS A 215 -15.01 -11.17 -0.33
CA LYS A 215 -14.85 -9.73 -0.57
C LYS A 215 -13.74 -9.43 -1.57
N TYR A 216 -12.59 -10.09 -1.43
CA TYR A 216 -11.47 -9.92 -2.36
C TYR A 216 -11.78 -10.51 -3.74
N ASP A 217 -12.53 -11.62 -3.83
CA ASP A 217 -13.00 -12.16 -5.12
C ASP A 217 -13.92 -11.16 -5.85
N MET A 218 -14.83 -10.53 -5.12
CA MET A 218 -15.72 -9.51 -5.69
C MET A 218 -14.95 -8.29 -6.20
N LEU A 219 -13.94 -7.84 -5.45
CA LEU A 219 -13.07 -6.74 -5.86
C LEU A 219 -12.19 -7.14 -7.05
N SER A 220 -11.60 -8.33 -7.05
CA SER A 220 -10.83 -8.87 -8.18
C SER A 220 -11.69 -8.91 -9.45
N ASN A 221 -12.89 -9.46 -9.36
CA ASN A 221 -13.85 -9.51 -10.47
C ASN A 221 -14.22 -8.10 -10.96
N PHE A 222 -14.35 -7.12 -10.05
CA PHE A 222 -14.54 -5.72 -10.43
C PHE A 222 -13.35 -5.20 -11.27
N PHE A 223 -12.11 -5.41 -10.83
CA PHE A 223 -10.91 -4.99 -11.58
C PHE A 223 -10.87 -5.61 -12.98
N VAL A 224 -11.10 -6.93 -13.07
CA VAL A 224 -11.18 -7.64 -14.35
C VAL A 224 -12.28 -7.06 -15.24
N SER A 225 -13.47 -6.79 -14.68
CA SER A 225 -14.61 -6.25 -15.42
C SER A 225 -14.36 -4.85 -16.01
N VAL A 226 -13.49 -4.05 -15.40
CA VAL A 226 -13.12 -2.72 -15.90
C VAL A 226 -11.89 -2.74 -16.82
N GLY A 227 -11.33 -3.92 -17.09
CA GLY A 227 -10.21 -4.15 -18.00
C GLY A 227 -8.83 -4.19 -17.34
N ILE A 228 -8.76 -4.33 -16.00
CA ILE A 228 -7.51 -4.44 -15.25
C ILE A 228 -7.34 -5.88 -14.77
N SER A 229 -6.65 -6.70 -15.57
CA SER A 229 -6.50 -8.14 -15.26
C SER A 229 -5.21 -8.50 -14.53
N TYR A 230 -4.12 -7.77 -14.74
CA TYR A 230 -2.85 -8.05 -14.04
C TYR A 230 -3.03 -7.82 -12.53
N GLY A 231 -2.55 -8.78 -11.72
CA GLY A 231 -2.68 -8.76 -10.26
C GLY A 231 -4.07 -9.17 -9.76
N ALA A 232 -5.11 -9.03 -10.57
CA ALA A 232 -6.51 -9.28 -10.19
C ALA A 232 -7.06 -10.63 -10.66
N ALA A 233 -6.77 -11.05 -11.89
CA ALA A 233 -7.21 -12.35 -12.40
C ALA A 233 -6.42 -13.50 -11.75
N ASP A 234 -6.82 -14.76 -12.00
CA ASP A 234 -5.97 -15.91 -11.66
C ASP A 234 -4.58 -15.75 -12.30
N GLU A 235 -3.51 -16.09 -11.58
CA GLU A 235 -2.12 -15.95 -12.06
C GLU A 235 -1.89 -16.63 -13.42
N SER A 236 -2.55 -17.77 -13.66
CA SER A 236 -2.50 -18.50 -14.94
C SER A 236 -3.07 -17.72 -16.13
N LYS A 237 -3.81 -16.64 -15.88
CA LYS A 237 -4.41 -15.75 -16.89
C LYS A 237 -3.69 -14.41 -16.98
N TRP A 238 -2.63 -14.18 -16.19
CA TRP A 238 -1.84 -12.97 -16.28
C TRP A 238 -1.05 -12.98 -17.58
N LYS A 239 -1.40 -12.08 -18.49
CA LYS A 239 -0.47 -11.71 -19.58
C LYS A 239 0.59 -10.82 -18.95
N SER A 240 1.83 -11.28 -18.90
CA SER A 240 2.91 -10.45 -18.37
C SER A 240 3.04 -9.21 -19.26
N PRO A 241 3.03 -8.00 -18.69
CA PRO A 241 3.32 -6.78 -19.46
C PRO A 241 4.69 -6.86 -20.14
N LEU A 242 5.64 -7.63 -19.58
CA LEU A 242 6.96 -7.87 -20.16
C LEU A 242 6.92 -8.64 -21.48
N ASP A 243 5.89 -9.46 -21.72
CA ASP A 243 5.72 -10.18 -22.99
C ASP A 243 5.39 -9.22 -24.15
N SER A 244 4.92 -8.02 -23.84
CA SER A 244 4.67 -6.95 -24.82
C SER A 244 5.88 -6.07 -25.11
N ILE A 245 6.89 -6.09 -24.24
CA ILE A 245 8.12 -5.28 -24.35
C ILE A 245 9.21 -6.00 -25.14
N LYS A 246 9.16 -7.34 -25.22
CA LYS A 246 10.10 -8.18 -25.98
C LYS A 246 9.84 -8.22 -27.50
N ARG A 247 9.00 -7.34 -28.04
CA ARG A 247 8.67 -7.23 -29.47
C ARG A 247 9.11 -5.89 -30.06
#